data_AF-A0A963E4U6-F1
#
_entry.id   AF-A0A963E4U6-F1
#
_cell.length_a   1.000
_cell.length_b   1.000
_cell.length_c   1.000
_cell.angle_alpha   90.00
_cell.angle_beta   90.00
_cell.angle_gamma   90.00
#
_symmetry.space_group_name_H-M   'P 1'
#
loop_
_entity.id
_entity.type
_entity.pdbx_description
1 polymer ?
#
loop_
_entity_poly.entity_id
_entity_poly.type
_entity_poly.pdbx_seq_one_letter_code
_entity_poly.pdbx_strand_id
1 'polypeptide(L)'
;MLTLTAEVQAADNMLEALALRTGSGVLGNLDSQAAGLKLEIVAEASRNPAIAAIVHAADSRRSAGLEETLKVLRQAHGLANDAATITAIAEVIAAMFEGLMVRAIRNPAVDRVLIARKFEQLIRAIVLG
;
A
#
# COMPACT_ATOMS: atom_id res chain seq x y z
N MET A 1 2.43 -2.65 -9.46
CA MET A 1 2.57 -1.48 -8.56
C MET A 1 3.46 -0.37 -9.13
N LEU A 2 4.53 -0.63 -9.89
CA LEU A 2 5.25 0.46 -10.58
C LEU A 2 4.41 1.16 -11.68
N THR A 3 3.61 0.40 -12.42
CA THR A 3 2.59 0.94 -13.34
C THR A 3 1.51 1.77 -12.63
N LEU A 4 1.39 1.56 -11.32
CA LEU A 4 0.19 1.92 -10.58
C LEU A 4 0.28 3.29 -9.89
N THR A 5 1.48 3.81 -9.63
CA THR A 5 1.70 5.18 -9.14
C THR A 5 1.67 6.20 -10.27
N ALA A 6 2.16 5.84 -11.46
CA ALA A 6 2.10 6.67 -12.66
C ALA A 6 0.65 6.94 -13.11
N GLU A 7 -0.22 5.93 -13.08
CA GLU A 7 -1.66 6.09 -13.39
C GLU A 7 -2.37 7.05 -12.43
N VAL A 8 -2.01 7.03 -11.14
CA VAL A 8 -2.59 7.92 -10.13
C VAL A 8 -2.12 9.36 -10.34
N GLN A 9 -0.83 9.54 -10.66
CA GLN A 9 -0.25 10.86 -10.97
C GLN A 9 -0.77 11.46 -12.28
N ALA A 10 -1.23 10.63 -13.23
CA ALA A 10 -1.81 11.05 -14.50
C ALA A 10 -3.32 11.31 -14.44
N ALA A 11 -3.98 11.07 -13.31
CA ALA A 11 -5.42 11.22 -13.18
C ALA A 11 -5.82 12.66 -12.81
N ASP A 12 -6.93 13.14 -13.41
CA ASP A 12 -7.52 14.45 -13.10
C ASP A 12 -7.92 14.57 -11.61
N ASN A 13 -8.33 13.45 -11.01
CA ASN A 13 -8.60 13.34 -9.57
C ASN A 13 -7.72 12.27 -8.94
N MET A 14 -6.51 12.67 -8.55
CA MET A 14 -5.49 11.81 -7.95
C MET A 14 -5.95 11.13 -6.65
N LEU A 15 -6.79 11.79 -5.84
CA LEU A 15 -7.36 11.19 -4.62
C LEU A 15 -8.32 10.05 -4.94
N GLU A 16 -9.17 10.25 -5.95
CA GLU A 16 -10.12 9.23 -6.40
C GLU A 16 -9.42 8.06 -7.09
N ALA A 17 -8.38 8.35 -7.88
CA ALA A 17 -7.51 7.32 -8.44
C ALA A 17 -6.84 6.51 -7.32
N LEU A 18 -6.25 7.16 -6.30
CA LEU A 18 -5.64 6.46 -5.17
C LEU A 18 -6.65 5.59 -4.40
N ALA A 19 -7.88 6.08 -4.21
CA ALA A 19 -8.95 5.31 -3.58
C ALA A 19 -9.37 4.10 -4.43
N LEU A 20 -9.69 4.28 -5.71
CA LEU A 20 -10.07 3.16 -6.58
C LEU A 20 -8.99 2.06 -6.60
N ARG A 21 -7.74 2.50 -6.64
CA ARG A 21 -6.56 1.63 -6.65
C ARG A 21 -6.31 0.94 -5.32
N THR A 22 -6.76 1.53 -4.21
CA THR A 22 -6.79 0.90 -2.89
C THR A 22 -7.68 -0.35 -2.92
N GLY A 23 -8.86 -0.28 -3.55
CA GLY A 23 -9.77 -1.42 -3.67
C GLY A 23 -9.11 -2.62 -4.35
N SER A 24 -8.46 -2.42 -5.50
CA SER A 24 -7.70 -3.49 -6.17
C SER A 24 -6.54 -4.02 -5.32
N GLY A 25 -5.83 -3.13 -4.62
CA GLY A 25 -4.75 -3.52 -3.71
C GLY A 25 -5.23 -4.40 -2.55
N VAL A 26 -6.41 -4.12 -2.01
CA VAL A 26 -7.02 -4.92 -0.93
C VAL A 26 -7.37 -6.30 -1.44
N LEU A 27 -8.08 -6.38 -2.57
CA LEU A 27 -8.49 -7.67 -3.15
C LEU A 27 -7.28 -8.55 -3.48
N GLY A 28 -6.21 -7.97 -4.03
CA GLY A 28 -4.99 -8.70 -4.34
C GLY A 28 -4.17 -9.16 -3.12
N ASN A 29 -4.27 -8.48 -1.98
CA ASN A 29 -3.63 -8.92 -0.73
C ASN A 29 -4.52 -9.87 0.10
N LEU A 30 -5.83 -9.91 -0.18
CA LEU A 30 -6.77 -10.88 0.39
C LEU A 30 -6.92 -12.16 -0.44
N ASP A 31 -6.20 -12.28 -1.56
CA ASP A 31 -6.06 -13.55 -2.26
C ASP A 31 -5.16 -14.50 -1.45
N SER A 32 -5.73 -15.60 -0.95
CA SER A 32 -5.04 -16.48 0.00
C SER A 32 -3.83 -17.20 -0.59
N GLN A 33 -3.87 -17.54 -1.89
CA GLN A 33 -2.76 -18.22 -2.55
C GLN A 33 -1.58 -17.25 -2.75
N ALA A 34 -1.85 -16.07 -3.30
CA ALA A 34 -0.84 -15.04 -3.48
C ALA A 34 -0.30 -14.53 -2.12
N ALA A 35 -1.16 -14.41 -1.11
CA ALA A 35 -0.75 -14.01 0.24
C ALA A 35 0.20 -15.03 0.89
N GLY A 36 -0.10 -16.33 0.78
CA GLY A 36 0.75 -17.40 1.31
C GLY A 36 2.17 -17.31 0.76
N LEU A 37 2.32 -17.26 -0.57
CA LEU A 37 3.63 -17.15 -1.22
C LEU A 37 4.40 -15.89 -0.81
N LYS A 38 3.73 -14.73 -0.73
CA LYS A 38 4.38 -13.49 -0.29
C LYS A 38 4.86 -13.58 1.16
N LEU A 39 4.07 -14.19 2.04
CA LEU A 39 4.46 -14.38 3.44
C LEU A 39 5.64 -15.34 3.58
N GLU A 40 5.73 -16.39 2.76
CA GLU A 40 6.90 -17.26 2.70
C GLU A 40 8.17 -16.49 2.30
N ILE A 41 8.08 -15.62 1.29
CA ILE A 41 9.21 -14.76 0.87
C ILE A 41 9.67 -13.85 2.02
N VAL A 42 8.74 -13.21 2.73
CA VAL A 42 9.07 -12.34 3.88
C VAL A 42 9.66 -13.15 5.04
N ALA A 43 9.13 -14.36 5.30
CA ALA A 43 9.67 -15.25 6.32
C ALA A 43 11.10 -15.68 5.98
N GLU A 44 11.38 -16.03 4.72
CA GLU A 44 12.72 -16.40 4.27
C GLU A 44 13.70 -15.21 4.33
N ALA A 45 13.24 -14.00 3.97
CA ALA A 45 14.03 -12.78 4.10
C ALA A 45 14.53 -12.54 5.53
N SER A 46 13.78 -12.96 6.56
CA SER A 46 14.22 -12.84 7.95
C SER A 46 15.40 -13.77 8.32
N ARG A 47 15.68 -14.79 7.50
CA ARG A 47 16.69 -15.83 7.76
C ARG A 47 17.82 -15.81 6.73
N ASN A 48 17.59 -15.25 5.55
CA ASN A 48 18.51 -15.28 4.43
C ASN A 48 18.85 -13.85 3.96
N PRO A 49 20.07 -13.35 4.23
CA PRO A 49 20.48 -11.99 3.89
C PRO A 49 20.39 -11.65 2.39
N ALA A 50 20.60 -12.63 1.51
CA ALA A 50 20.51 -12.41 0.07
C ALA A 50 19.05 -12.15 -0.36
N ILE A 51 18.10 -12.90 0.21
CA ILE A 51 16.67 -12.68 -0.01
C ILE A 51 16.23 -11.37 0.65
N ALA A 52 16.72 -11.06 1.85
CA ALA A 52 16.47 -9.79 2.53
C ALA A 52 16.83 -8.59 1.66
N ALA A 53 18.02 -8.61 1.04
CA ALA A 53 18.46 -7.53 0.16
C ALA A 53 17.52 -7.30 -1.04
N ILE A 54 17.00 -8.39 -1.63
CA ILE A 54 16.03 -8.32 -2.73
C ILE A 54 14.71 -7.72 -2.25
N VAL A 55 14.20 -8.18 -1.10
CA VAL A 55 12.96 -7.69 -0.50
C VAL A 55 13.07 -6.20 -0.15
N HIS A 56 14.15 -5.79 0.52
CA HIS A 56 14.41 -4.37 0.83
C HIS A 56 14.48 -3.52 -0.43
N ALA A 57 15.23 -3.93 -1.45
CA ALA A 57 15.33 -3.17 -2.70
C ALA A 57 13.98 -3.07 -3.43
N ALA A 58 13.17 -4.13 -3.39
CA ALA A 58 11.82 -4.10 -3.95
C ALA A 58 10.87 -3.20 -3.15
N ASP A 59 11.03 -3.15 -1.83
CA ASP A 59 10.24 -2.33 -0.94
C ASP A 59 10.57 -0.84 -1.06
N SER A 60 11.86 -0.47 -0.99
CA SER A 60 12.29 0.92 -1.16
C SER A 60 11.83 1.53 -2.48
N ARG A 61 11.85 0.76 -3.57
CA ARG A 61 11.30 1.22 -4.88
C ARG A 61 9.79 1.46 -4.83
N ARG A 62 9.05 0.63 -4.10
CA ARG A 62 7.60 0.78 -3.94
C ARG A 62 7.28 1.99 -3.06
N SER A 63 7.96 2.13 -1.93
CA SER A 63 7.74 3.22 -0.98
C SER A 63 8.06 4.58 -1.59
N ALA A 64 9.17 4.71 -2.34
CA ALA A 64 9.52 5.98 -3.01
C ALA A 64 8.42 6.46 -3.98
N GLY A 65 7.79 5.55 -4.73
CA GLY A 65 6.68 5.91 -5.63
C GLY A 65 5.42 6.35 -4.89
N LEU A 66 5.11 5.72 -3.75
CA LEU A 66 3.99 6.10 -2.89
C LEU A 66 4.25 7.45 -2.21
N GLU A 67 5.44 7.68 -1.68
CA GLU A 67 5.83 8.94 -1.05
C GLU A 67 5.69 10.13 -2.01
N GLU A 68 6.17 10.01 -3.25
CA GLU A 68 6.02 11.07 -4.25
C GLU A 68 4.55 11.31 -4.62
N THR A 69 3.75 10.24 -4.74
CA THR A 69 2.31 10.32 -4.95
C THR A 69 1.62 11.08 -3.81
N LEU A 70 1.94 10.74 -2.55
CA LEU A 70 1.39 11.38 -1.36
C LEU A 70 1.78 12.85 -1.28
N LYS A 71 3.03 13.18 -1.59
CA LYS A 71 3.54 14.54 -1.58
C LYS A 71 2.80 15.43 -2.59
N VAL A 72 2.71 15.01 -3.86
CA VAL A 72 2.00 15.76 -4.91
C VAL A 72 0.53 15.95 -4.55
N LEU A 73 -0.14 14.87 -4.12
CA LEU A 73 -1.54 14.91 -3.75
C LEU A 73 -1.80 15.88 -2.59
N ARG A 74 -1.02 15.79 -1.51
CA ARG A 74 -1.19 16.66 -0.34
C ARG A 74 -0.91 18.12 -0.67
N GLN A 75 0.11 18.40 -1.48
CA GLN A 75 0.40 19.76 -1.96
C GLN A 75 -0.77 20.35 -2.77
N ALA A 76 -1.39 19.56 -3.65
CA ALA A 76 -2.59 19.98 -4.40
C ALA A 76 -3.78 20.32 -3.49
N HIS A 77 -3.83 19.75 -2.28
CA HIS A 77 -4.82 20.05 -1.25
C HIS A 77 -4.36 21.12 -0.22
N GLY A 78 -3.25 21.82 -0.47
CA GLY A 78 -2.74 22.88 0.42
C GLY A 78 -2.11 22.38 1.72
N LEU A 79 -1.84 21.08 1.83
CA LEU A 79 -1.19 20.46 2.98
C LEU A 79 0.32 20.42 2.74
N ALA A 80 1.08 21.19 3.54
CA ALA A 80 2.53 21.17 3.52
C ALA A 80 3.05 20.26 4.64
N ASN A 81 3.62 19.11 4.26
CA ASN A 81 4.26 18.19 5.17
C ASN A 81 5.76 18.13 4.89
N ASP A 82 6.55 17.92 5.94
CA ASP A 82 7.95 17.54 5.79
C ASP A 82 8.08 16.10 5.25
N ALA A 83 9.29 15.74 4.81
CA ALA A 83 9.55 14.42 4.27
C ALA A 83 9.30 13.31 5.30
N ALA A 84 9.63 13.55 6.57
CA ALA A 84 9.43 12.59 7.65
C ALA A 84 7.94 12.21 7.84
N THR A 85 7.05 13.21 7.75
CA THR A 85 5.61 12.97 7.85
C THR A 85 5.08 12.20 6.65
N ILE A 86 5.57 12.47 5.44
CA ILE A 86 5.19 11.72 4.23
C ILE A 86 5.62 10.25 4.33
N THR A 87 6.87 10.01 4.74
CA THR A 87 7.37 8.65 4.97
C THR A 87 6.55 7.93 6.03
N ALA A 88 6.23 8.59 7.15
CA ALA A 88 5.39 8.00 8.19
C ALA A 88 4.00 7.59 7.68
N ILE A 89 3.36 8.43 6.85
CA ILE A 89 2.08 8.10 6.21
C ILE A 89 2.24 6.89 5.28
N ALA A 90 3.30 6.87 4.45
CA ALA A 90 3.57 5.77 3.53
C ALA A 90 3.76 4.43 4.28
N GLU A 91 4.51 4.43 5.38
CA GLU A 91 4.74 3.26 6.23
C GLU A 91 3.45 2.74 6.89
N VAL A 92 2.61 3.65 7.40
CA VAL A 92 1.30 3.27 7.96
C VAL A 92 0.42 2.60 6.90
N ILE A 93 0.37 3.18 5.70
CA ILE A 93 -0.37 2.62 4.58
C ILE A 93 0.20 1.24 4.20
N ALA A 94 1.52 1.11 4.08
CA ALA A 94 2.17 -0.16 3.76
C ALA A 94 1.81 -1.26 4.77
N ALA A 95 1.98 -0.97 6.06
CA ALA A 95 1.64 -1.89 7.15
C ALA A 95 0.17 -2.33 7.12
N MET A 96 -0.76 -1.42 6.81
CA MET A 96 -2.18 -1.75 6.66
C MET A 96 -2.42 -2.78 5.54
N PHE A 97 -1.76 -2.64 4.40
CA PHE A 97 -1.89 -3.60 3.30
C PHE A 97 -1.18 -4.93 3.60
N GLU A 98 -0.02 -4.89 4.24
CA GLU A 98 0.71 -6.10 4.61
C GLU A 98 -0.06 -6.95 5.63
N GLY A 99 -0.74 -6.30 6.57
CA GLY A 99 -1.64 -6.96 7.53
C GLY A 99 -2.77 -7.75 6.85
N LEU A 100 -3.23 -7.34 5.67
CA LEU A 100 -4.27 -8.06 4.92
C LEU A 100 -3.82 -9.46 4.50
N MET A 101 -2.54 -9.65 4.15
CA MET A 101 -2.03 -10.97 3.78
C MET A 101 -2.16 -11.96 4.94
N VAL A 102 -1.84 -11.53 6.15
CA VAL A 102 -2.02 -12.33 7.37
C VAL A 102 -3.51 -12.62 7.62
N ARG A 103 -4.39 -11.65 7.38
CA ARG A 103 -5.83 -11.83 7.51
C ARG A 103 -6.39 -12.80 6.46
N ALA A 104 -5.87 -12.82 5.24
CA ALA A 104 -6.28 -13.75 4.19
C ALA A 104 -6.11 -15.22 4.60
N ILE A 105 -5.02 -15.51 5.33
CA ILE A 105 -4.74 -16.85 5.87
C ILE A 105 -5.58 -17.15 7.12
N ARG A 106 -5.65 -16.20 8.06
CA ARG A 106 -6.32 -16.41 9.36
C ARG A 106 -7.85 -16.35 9.28
N ASN A 107 -8.41 -15.68 8.27
CA ASN A 107 -9.86 -15.52 8.11
C ASN A 107 -10.24 -15.49 6.60
N PRO A 108 -10.20 -16.64 5.92
CA PRO A 108 -10.44 -16.70 4.47
C PRO A 108 -11.88 -16.32 4.07
N ALA A 109 -12.84 -16.42 5.00
CA ALA A 109 -14.26 -16.11 4.79
C ALA A 109 -14.61 -14.62 4.92
N VAL A 110 -13.61 -13.75 5.08
CA VAL A 110 -13.85 -12.32 5.26
C VAL A 110 -14.49 -11.69 4.02
N ASP A 111 -15.41 -10.75 4.24
CA ASP A 111 -16.00 -9.97 3.14
C ASP A 111 -14.96 -9.00 2.57
N ARG A 112 -14.28 -9.44 1.51
CA ARG A 112 -13.20 -8.70 0.86
C ARG A 112 -13.68 -7.37 0.26
N VAL A 113 -14.93 -7.32 -0.21
CA VAL A 113 -15.51 -6.10 -0.81
C VAL A 113 -15.81 -5.07 0.27
N LEU A 114 -16.37 -5.50 1.40
CA LEU A 114 -16.62 -4.60 2.53
C LEU A 114 -15.30 -4.05 3.12
N ILE A 115 -14.27 -4.89 3.23
CA ILE A 115 -12.93 -4.43 3.65
C ILE A 115 -12.36 -3.42 2.66
N ALA A 116 -12.45 -3.68 1.35
CA ALA A 116 -11.96 -2.76 0.32
C ALA A 116 -12.57 -1.37 0.48
N ARG A 117 -13.90 -1.29 0.62
CA ARG A 117 -14.61 -0.02 0.87
C ARG A 117 -14.16 0.69 2.15
N LYS A 118 -13.87 -0.06 3.21
CA LYS A 118 -13.37 0.53 4.47
C LYS A 118 -11.94 1.06 4.34
N PHE A 119 -11.09 0.35 3.61
CA PHE A 119 -9.74 0.82 3.28
C PHE A 119 -9.78 2.08 2.41
N GLU A 120 -10.66 2.15 1.40
CA GLU A 120 -10.84 3.37 0.59
C GLU A 120 -11.18 4.60 1.45
N GLN A 121 -12.07 4.44 2.44
CA GLN A 121 -12.42 5.49 3.40
C GLN A 121 -11.23 5.89 4.28
N LEU A 122 -10.51 4.90 4.83
CA LEU A 122 -9.35 5.13 5.68
C LEU A 122 -8.19 5.80 4.95
N ILE A 123 -7.90 5.38 3.71
CA ILE A 123 -6.84 5.99 2.90
C ILE A 123 -7.15 7.47 2.66
N ARG A 124 -8.40 7.83 2.31
CA ARG A 124 -8.77 9.24 2.18
C ARG A 124 -8.54 10.03 3.47
N ALA A 125 -8.91 9.46 4.62
CA ALA A 125 -8.74 10.10 5.92
C ALA A 125 -7.26 10.25 6.31
N ILE A 126 -6.42 9.24 6.09
CA ILE A 126 -4.99 9.27 6.42
C ILE A 126 -4.23 10.22 5.49
N VAL A 127 -4.59 10.23 4.20
CA VAL A 127 -3.88 11.01 3.19
C VAL A 127 -4.20 12.49 3.27
N LEU A 128 -5.38 12.88 3.78
CA LEU A 128 -5.78 14.29 3.92
C LEU A 128 -5.82 14.79 5.37
N GLY A 129 -5.77 13.89 6.36
CA GLY A 129 -5.59 14.24 7.77
C GLY A 129 -4.20 14.75 8.07
#